data_AF-A0A518H016-F1
#
_entry.id   AF-A0A518H016-F1
#
_cell.length_a   1.000
_cell.length_b   1.000
_cell.length_c   1.000
_cell.angle_alpha   90.00
_cell.angle_beta   90.00
_cell.angle_gamma   90.00
#
_symmetry.space_group_name_H-M   'P 1'
#
loop_
_entity.id
_entity.type
_entity.pdbx_description
1 polymer ?
#
loop_
_entity_poly.entity_id
_entity_poly.type
_entity_poly.pdbx_seq_one_letter_code
_entity_poly.pdbx_strand_id
1 'polypeptide(L)'
;MDDTNPYLAPSSAPSPRPPSPGRCRGEALRRLGWWILVFPINLPLGLLLGSSMTDREATIGMGLAVTGFGLLGTFLCTRPGRVAPALLVGGAVVSASQFVWVLHVIAGSIGLAVGSRAGVVTPDEYGPGEVVGVPGGLLVTAVTGALLMGVAVGLGLLAQVLTPPRWWGFDPAPDPPTGPSDPAR
;
A
#
# COMPACT_ATOMS: atom_id res chain seq x y z
N MET A 1 43.59 17.44 46.51
CA MET A 1 43.73 18.35 45.36
C MET A 1 42.56 18.02 44.47
N ASP A 2 41.57 18.91 44.44
CA ASP A 2 40.32 18.72 43.72
C ASP A 2 40.55 18.98 42.23
N ASP A 3 40.67 17.92 41.43
CA ASP A 3 40.72 17.96 39.97
C ASP A 3 39.32 18.24 39.36
N THR A 4 38.56 19.13 39.99
CA THR A 4 37.26 19.54 39.48
C THR A 4 37.51 20.64 38.45
N ASN A 5 37.69 20.23 37.20
CA ASN A 5 37.86 21.14 36.07
C ASN A 5 36.66 22.13 36.02
N PRO A 6 36.86 23.43 36.30
CA PRO A 6 35.77 24.40 36.36
C PRO A 6 35.17 24.72 34.98
N TYR A 7 35.77 24.20 33.90
CA TYR A 7 35.29 24.35 32.52
C TYR A 7 34.54 23.11 32.00
N LEU A 8 34.27 22.11 32.85
CA LEU A 8 33.49 20.95 32.43
C LEU A 8 32.06 21.41 32.12
N ALA A 9 31.70 21.43 30.83
CA ALA A 9 30.37 21.81 30.41
C ALA A 9 29.34 20.88 31.08
N PRO A 10 28.19 21.41 31.55
CA PRO A 10 27.14 20.57 32.11
C PRO A 10 26.85 19.44 31.14
N SER A 11 26.86 18.19 31.64
CA SER A 11 26.43 17.04 30.86
C SER A 11 25.00 17.30 30.42
N SER A 12 24.86 17.82 29.21
CA SER A 12 23.56 18.00 28.58
C SER A 12 23.14 16.61 28.17
N ALA A 13 21.97 16.18 28.68
CA ALA A 13 21.38 14.92 28.28
C ALA A 13 21.44 14.83 26.74
N PRO A 14 21.90 13.71 26.18
CA PRO A 14 22.10 13.58 24.75
C PRO A 14 20.82 14.01 24.03
N SER A 15 20.90 15.15 23.34
CA SER A 15 19.76 15.67 22.59
C SER A 15 19.44 14.63 21.51
N PRO A 16 18.18 14.13 21.43
CA PRO A 16 17.82 13.15 20.43
C PRO A 16 18.18 13.71 19.05
N ARG A 17 19.19 13.08 18.41
CA ARG A 17 19.63 13.52 17.09
C ARG A 17 18.42 13.50 16.16
N PRO A 18 18.15 14.57 15.41
CA PRO A 18 17.11 14.53 14.40
C PRO A 18 17.43 13.39 13.42
N PRO A 19 16.41 12.63 12.97
CA PRO A 19 16.61 11.55 12.02
C PRO A 19 17.33 12.09 10.78
N SER A 20 18.39 11.41 10.36
CA SER A 20 19.16 11.85 9.20
C SER A 20 18.27 11.81 7.95
N PRO A 21 18.25 12.89 7.13
CA PRO A 21 17.36 12.98 5.98
C PRO A 21 17.56 11.84 4.96
N GLY A 22 18.75 11.20 4.96
CA GLY A 22 19.07 10.06 4.09
C GLY A 22 18.33 8.76 4.41
N ARG A 23 18.02 8.46 5.69
CA ARG A 23 17.29 7.22 6.05
C ARG A 23 15.85 7.23 5.54
N CYS A 24 15.19 8.39 5.62
CA CYS A 24 13.81 8.55 5.16
C CYS A 24 13.67 8.28 3.64
N ARG A 25 14.65 8.71 2.83
CA ARG A 25 14.63 8.52 1.38
C ARG A 25 14.84 7.05 0.99
N GLY A 26 15.75 6.34 1.67
CA GLY A 26 16.03 4.93 1.40
C GLY A 26 14.83 4.01 1.65
N GLU A 27 14.10 4.25 2.75
CA GLU A 27 12.90 3.46 3.05
C GLU A 27 11.75 3.73 2.09
N ALA A 28 11.52 4.99 1.70
CA ALA A 28 10.49 5.34 0.74
C ALA A 28 10.76 4.67 -0.62
N LEU A 29 12.01 4.67 -1.09
CA LEU A 29 12.40 3.98 -2.32
C LEU A 29 12.22 2.47 -2.21
N ARG A 30 12.56 1.87 -1.07
CA ARG A 30 12.33 0.43 -0.83
C ARG A 30 10.84 0.09 -0.89
N ARG A 31 9.99 0.87 -0.22
CA ARG A 31 8.52 0.70 -0.24
C ARG A 31 7.97 0.86 -1.65
N LEU A 32 8.46 1.84 -2.40
CA LEU A 32 8.09 2.07 -3.78
C LEU A 32 8.48 0.88 -4.68
N GLY A 33 9.68 0.32 -4.50
CA GLY A 33 10.12 -0.87 -5.23
C GLY A 33 9.18 -2.07 -4.99
N TRP A 34 8.78 -2.30 -3.73
CA TRP A 34 7.78 -3.32 -3.41
C TRP A 34 6.41 -3.04 -4.01
N TRP A 35 5.96 -1.77 -4.01
CA TRP A 35 4.70 -1.39 -4.64
C TRP A 35 4.72 -1.66 -6.15
N ILE A 36 5.80 -1.26 -6.83
CA ILE A 36 6.00 -1.50 -8.27
C ILE A 36 6.07 -3.00 -8.59
N LEU A 37 6.42 -3.86 -7.63
CA LEU A 37 6.36 -5.30 -7.81
C LEU A 37 4.94 -5.86 -7.57
N VAL A 38 4.34 -5.53 -6.41
CA VAL A 38 3.06 -6.09 -5.98
C VAL A 38 1.90 -5.61 -6.85
N PHE A 39 1.87 -4.34 -7.22
CA PHE A 39 0.77 -3.77 -7.98
C PHE A 39 0.60 -4.45 -9.36
N PRO A 40 1.64 -4.56 -10.22
CA PRO A 40 1.51 -5.25 -11.50
C PRO A 40 1.20 -6.74 -11.37
N ILE A 41 1.68 -7.43 -10.31
CA ILE A 41 1.30 -8.83 -10.06
C ILE A 41 -0.21 -8.96 -9.85
N ASN A 42 -0.88 -7.93 -9.30
CA ASN A 42 -2.32 -7.96 -9.11
C ASN A 42 -3.14 -7.67 -10.38
N LEU A 43 -2.54 -7.14 -11.45
CA LEU A 43 -3.30 -6.68 -12.62
C LEU A 43 -3.78 -7.78 -13.58
N PRO A 44 -3.00 -8.83 -13.91
CA PRO A 44 -3.32 -9.73 -15.00
C PRO A 44 -4.72 -10.33 -14.94
N LEU A 45 -5.12 -10.84 -13.77
CA LEU A 45 -6.43 -11.48 -13.64
C LEU A 45 -7.59 -10.47 -13.70
N GLY A 46 -7.44 -9.33 -13.01
CA GLY A 46 -8.45 -8.27 -13.03
C GLY A 46 -8.64 -7.71 -14.44
N LEU A 47 -7.55 -7.52 -15.18
CA LEU A 47 -7.60 -7.03 -16.56
C LEU A 47 -8.13 -8.10 -17.52
N LEU A 48 -7.77 -9.37 -17.33
CA LEU A 48 -8.25 -10.45 -18.19
C LEU A 48 -9.77 -10.63 -18.05
N LEU A 49 -10.28 -10.57 -16.82
CA LEU A 49 -11.71 -10.65 -16.56
C LEU A 49 -12.47 -9.36 -16.90
N GLY A 50 -11.89 -8.21 -16.58
CA GLY A 50 -12.52 -6.93 -16.90
C GLY A 50 -12.65 -6.75 -18.40
N SER A 51 -11.59 -7.04 -19.17
CA SER A 51 -11.59 -6.88 -20.62
C SER A 51 -12.58 -7.77 -21.36
N SER A 52 -12.96 -8.94 -20.81
CA SER A 52 -13.99 -9.79 -21.41
C SER A 52 -15.43 -9.30 -21.16
N MET A 53 -15.62 -8.37 -20.24
CA MET A 53 -16.93 -7.80 -19.87
C MET A 53 -17.08 -6.31 -20.23
N THR A 54 -16.06 -5.71 -20.83
CA THR A 54 -16.02 -4.28 -21.19
C THR A 54 -15.93 -4.09 -22.69
N ASP A 55 -16.66 -3.11 -23.23
CA ASP A 55 -16.44 -2.67 -24.60
C ASP A 55 -15.05 -1.97 -24.77
N ARG A 56 -14.74 -1.56 -25.99
CA ARG A 56 -13.46 -0.91 -26.32
C ARG A 56 -13.27 0.43 -25.60
N GLU A 57 -14.35 1.17 -25.35
CA GLU A 57 -14.30 2.48 -24.67
C GLU A 57 -14.16 2.31 -23.16
N ALA A 58 -14.89 1.38 -22.56
CA ALA A 58 -14.78 0.98 -21.17
C ALA A 58 -13.39 0.44 -20.85
N THR A 59 -12.71 -0.22 -21.80
CA THR A 59 -11.30 -0.62 -21.63
C THR A 59 -10.39 0.60 -21.38
N ILE A 60 -10.65 1.75 -22.03
CA ILE A 60 -9.92 3.00 -21.77
C ILE A 60 -10.21 3.49 -20.36
N GLY A 61 -11.49 3.49 -19.94
CA GLY A 61 -11.90 3.84 -18.58
C GLY A 61 -11.23 2.98 -17.51
N MET A 62 -11.15 1.66 -17.74
CA MET A 62 -10.45 0.71 -16.89
C MET A 62 -8.96 1.06 -16.78
N GLY A 63 -8.30 1.36 -17.90
CA GLY A 63 -6.90 1.78 -17.92
C GLY A 63 -6.64 3.06 -17.10
N LEU A 64 -7.55 4.04 -17.18
CA LEU A 64 -7.49 5.26 -16.37
C LEU A 64 -7.64 4.98 -14.87
N ALA A 65 -8.59 4.12 -14.48
CA ALA A 65 -8.78 3.73 -13.08
C ALA A 65 -7.54 2.99 -12.53
N VAL A 66 -7.02 2.02 -13.28
CA VAL A 66 -5.80 1.28 -12.91
C VAL A 66 -4.62 2.23 -12.74
N THR A 67 -4.42 3.15 -13.67
CA THR A 67 -3.35 4.16 -13.58
C THR A 67 -3.55 5.05 -12.33
N GLY A 68 -4.78 5.47 -12.07
CA GLY A 68 -5.14 6.22 -10.87
C GLY A 68 -4.78 5.50 -9.57
N PHE A 69 -5.07 4.21 -9.47
CA PHE A 69 -4.67 3.40 -8.31
C PHE A 69 -3.16 3.21 -8.21
N GLY A 70 -2.46 3.03 -9.34
CA GLY A 70 -1.00 2.96 -9.39
C GLY A 70 -0.36 4.23 -8.81
N LEU A 71 -0.87 5.40 -9.20
CA LEU A 71 -0.42 6.70 -8.68
C LEU A 71 -0.81 6.90 -7.21
N LEU A 72 -2.03 6.53 -6.82
CA LEU A 72 -2.50 6.63 -5.44
C LEU A 72 -1.65 5.76 -4.50
N GLY A 73 -1.38 4.51 -4.86
CA GLY A 73 -0.52 3.64 -4.07
C GLY A 73 0.92 4.13 -4.01
N THR A 74 1.45 4.69 -5.11
CA THR A 74 2.76 5.37 -5.12
C THR A 74 2.80 6.52 -4.12
N PHE A 75 1.77 7.37 -4.11
CA PHE A 75 1.63 8.47 -3.17
C PHE A 75 1.50 8.00 -1.71
N LEU A 76 0.77 6.92 -1.46
CA LEU A 76 0.68 6.33 -0.12
C LEU A 76 2.01 5.74 0.34
N CYS A 77 2.79 5.15 -0.57
CA CYS A 77 4.08 4.53 -0.25
C CYS A 77 5.20 5.54 0.04
N THR A 78 5.10 6.77 -0.46
CA THR A 78 6.06 7.85 -0.17
C THR A 78 5.77 8.57 1.14
N ARG A 79 4.58 8.39 1.72
CA ARG A 79 4.22 9.01 2.99
C ARG A 79 4.72 8.23 4.20
N PRO A 80 5.25 8.92 5.22
CA PRO A 80 5.56 8.28 6.49
C PRO A 80 4.26 7.84 7.16
N GLY A 81 4.20 6.59 7.64
CA GLY A 81 3.04 6.07 8.33
C GLY A 81 2.91 4.56 8.24
N ARG A 82 1.87 4.05 8.91
CA ARG A 82 1.52 2.62 8.99
C ARG A 82 0.79 2.10 7.76
N VAL A 83 0.23 3.00 6.95
CA VAL A 83 -0.59 2.66 5.77
C VAL A 83 0.25 2.00 4.68
N ALA A 84 1.43 2.55 4.36
CA ALA A 84 2.31 1.97 3.33
C ALA A 84 2.69 0.50 3.62
N PRO A 85 3.23 0.14 4.80
CA PRO A 85 3.54 -1.26 5.08
C PRO A 85 2.29 -2.15 5.14
N ALA A 86 1.15 -1.63 5.62
CA ALA A 86 -0.11 -2.39 5.61
C ALA A 86 -0.55 -2.70 4.18
N LEU A 87 -0.56 -1.68 3.31
CA LEU A 87 -0.92 -1.82 1.90
C LEU A 87 -0.02 -2.84 1.19
N LEU A 88 1.29 -2.83 1.43
CA LEU A 88 2.22 -3.76 0.79
C LEU A 88 2.00 -5.21 1.25
N VAL A 89 1.88 -5.44 2.56
CA VAL A 89 1.70 -6.80 3.09
C VAL A 89 0.33 -7.35 2.72
N GLY A 90 -0.74 -6.58 2.94
CA GLY A 90 -2.06 -7.03 2.56
C GLY A 90 -2.26 -7.09 1.05
N GLY A 91 -1.57 -6.23 0.28
CA GLY A 91 -1.54 -6.30 -1.18
C GLY A 91 -0.90 -7.59 -1.67
N ALA A 92 0.16 -8.06 -1.03
CA ALA A 92 0.77 -9.37 -1.31
C ALA A 92 -0.18 -10.53 -0.96
N VAL A 93 -0.96 -10.43 0.13
CA VAL A 93 -2.00 -11.41 0.47
C VAL A 93 -3.12 -11.42 -0.58
N VAL A 94 -3.55 -10.24 -1.04
CA VAL A 94 -4.54 -10.12 -2.12
C VAL A 94 -3.98 -10.71 -3.41
N SER A 95 -2.71 -10.52 -3.74
CA SER A 95 -2.06 -11.20 -4.87
C SER A 95 -2.06 -12.71 -4.71
N ALA A 96 -1.78 -13.23 -3.52
CA ALA A 96 -1.86 -14.67 -3.27
C ALA A 96 -3.31 -15.19 -3.39
N SER A 97 -4.31 -14.37 -3.06
CA SER A 97 -5.72 -14.75 -3.22
C SER A 97 -6.17 -14.89 -4.68
N GLN A 98 -5.37 -14.41 -5.63
CA GLN A 98 -5.59 -14.57 -7.06
C GLN A 98 -5.60 -16.03 -7.51
N PHE A 99 -5.12 -16.98 -6.71
CA PHE A 99 -5.26 -18.41 -7.01
C PHE A 99 -6.65 -18.97 -6.70
N VAL A 100 -7.40 -18.35 -5.79
CA VAL A 100 -8.72 -18.83 -5.33
C VAL A 100 -9.88 -17.97 -5.88
N TRP A 101 -9.59 -16.80 -6.44
CA TRP A 101 -10.52 -15.91 -7.18
C TRP A 101 -11.72 -15.33 -6.41
N VAL A 102 -12.03 -15.83 -5.20
CA VAL A 102 -13.22 -15.43 -4.42
C VAL A 102 -13.30 -13.92 -4.20
N LEU A 103 -12.21 -13.27 -3.73
CA LEU A 103 -12.23 -11.84 -3.44
C LEU A 103 -12.42 -10.98 -4.71
N HIS A 104 -11.87 -11.41 -5.84
CA HIS A 104 -11.94 -10.68 -7.09
C HIS A 104 -13.35 -10.78 -7.70
N VAL A 105 -13.97 -11.97 -7.63
CA VAL A 105 -15.35 -12.19 -8.07
C VAL A 105 -16.32 -11.37 -7.22
N ILE A 106 -16.16 -11.37 -5.89
CA ILE A 106 -17.01 -10.56 -5.00
C ILE A 106 -16.85 -9.08 -5.33
N ALA A 107 -15.61 -8.55 -5.37
CA ALA A 107 -15.38 -7.14 -5.66
C ALA A 107 -15.91 -6.73 -7.04
N GLY A 108 -15.69 -7.56 -8.06
CA GLY A 108 -16.20 -7.35 -9.42
C GLY A 108 -17.72 -7.36 -9.48
N SER A 109 -18.38 -8.30 -8.80
CA SER A 109 -19.84 -8.37 -8.73
C SER A 109 -20.46 -7.13 -8.07
N ILE A 110 -19.81 -6.59 -7.04
CA ILE A 110 -20.21 -5.33 -6.40
C ILE A 110 -20.00 -4.15 -7.36
N GLY A 111 -18.86 -4.12 -8.07
CA GLY A 111 -18.59 -3.12 -9.10
C GLY A 111 -19.67 -3.09 -10.20
N LEU A 112 -20.05 -4.27 -10.71
CA LEU A 112 -21.11 -4.42 -11.71
C LEU A 112 -22.48 -4.00 -11.16
N ALA A 113 -22.81 -4.38 -9.92
CA ALA A 113 -24.06 -3.97 -9.28
C ALA A 113 -24.16 -2.44 -9.11
N VAL A 114 -23.05 -1.78 -8.75
CA VAL A 114 -22.97 -0.31 -8.69
C VAL A 114 -23.11 0.29 -10.09
N GLY A 115 -22.41 -0.25 -11.09
CA GLY A 115 -22.48 0.22 -12.48
C GLY A 115 -23.87 0.07 -13.10
N SER A 116 -24.57 -1.04 -12.80
CA SER A 116 -25.95 -1.26 -13.23
C SER A 116 -26.90 -0.21 -12.66
N ARG A 117 -26.76 0.12 -11.37
CA ARG A 117 -27.55 1.20 -10.74
C ARG A 117 -27.22 2.59 -11.27
N ALA A 118 -25.99 2.79 -11.75
CA ALA A 118 -25.54 4.04 -12.37
C ALA A 118 -25.90 4.13 -13.86
N GLY A 119 -26.50 3.09 -14.46
CA GLY A 119 -26.88 3.06 -15.87
C GLY A 119 -25.69 2.93 -16.84
N VAL A 120 -24.53 2.46 -16.35
CA VAL A 120 -23.30 2.27 -17.16
C VAL A 120 -22.97 0.79 -17.42
N VAL A 121 -23.86 -0.10 -16.99
CA VAL A 121 -23.80 -1.54 -17.28
C VAL A 121 -25.13 -1.94 -17.89
N THR A 122 -25.07 -2.47 -19.12
CA THR A 122 -26.24 -3.02 -19.81
C THR A 122 -26.48 -4.44 -19.31
N PRO A 123 -27.68 -4.76 -18.80
CA PRO A 123 -27.98 -6.12 -18.40
C PRO A 123 -27.96 -7.04 -19.62
N ASP A 124 -27.34 -8.20 -19.47
CA ASP A 124 -27.38 -9.30 -20.42
C ASP A 124 -28.35 -10.36 -19.87
N GLU A 125 -29.25 -10.88 -20.71
CA GLU A 125 -30.29 -11.84 -20.29
C GLU A 125 -29.70 -13.13 -19.70
N TYR A 126 -28.48 -13.48 -20.09
CA TYR A 126 -27.83 -14.74 -19.71
C TYR A 126 -26.47 -14.56 -19.01
N GLY A 127 -26.07 -13.31 -18.70
CA GLY A 127 -24.70 -12.99 -18.32
C GLY A 127 -24.56 -11.91 -17.25
N PRO A 128 -23.31 -11.62 -16.82
CA PRO A 128 -23.01 -10.63 -15.79
C PRO A 128 -23.26 -9.16 -16.20
N GLY A 129 -23.73 -8.92 -17.43
CA GLY A 129 -23.91 -7.60 -18.03
C GLY A 129 -22.63 -7.07 -18.68
N GLU A 130 -22.79 -6.19 -19.66
CA GLU A 130 -21.69 -5.55 -20.39
C GLU A 130 -21.47 -4.13 -19.85
N VAL A 131 -20.22 -3.79 -19.54
CA VAL A 131 -19.83 -2.45 -19.10
C VAL A 131 -19.60 -1.56 -20.33
N VAL A 132 -20.36 -0.47 -20.43
CA VAL A 132 -20.39 0.37 -21.63
C VAL A 132 -19.75 1.73 -21.38
N GLY A 133 -18.93 2.15 -22.34
CA GLY A 133 -18.34 3.48 -22.38
C GLY A 133 -17.23 3.72 -21.36
N VAL A 134 -16.44 4.77 -21.61
CA VAL A 134 -15.33 5.20 -20.73
C VAL A 134 -15.77 5.39 -19.27
N PRO A 135 -16.91 6.07 -18.96
CA PRO A 135 -17.35 6.25 -17.58
C PRO A 135 -17.70 4.94 -16.88
N GLY A 136 -18.24 3.96 -17.61
CA GLY A 136 -18.58 2.63 -17.08
C GLY A 136 -17.34 1.86 -16.67
N GLY A 137 -16.38 1.75 -17.58
CA GLY A 137 -15.10 1.10 -17.29
C GLY A 137 -14.35 1.75 -16.13
N LEU A 138 -14.35 3.08 -16.07
CA LEU A 138 -13.75 3.84 -14.96
C LEU A 138 -14.46 3.54 -13.63
N LEU A 139 -15.79 3.62 -13.58
CA LEU A 139 -16.57 3.45 -12.36
C LEU A 139 -16.46 2.03 -11.81
N VAL A 140 -16.71 1.01 -12.63
CA VAL A 140 -16.67 -0.39 -12.20
C VAL A 140 -15.27 -0.77 -11.72
N THR A 141 -14.23 -0.33 -12.43
CA THR A 141 -12.83 -0.57 -12.03
C THR A 141 -12.46 0.23 -10.79
N ALA A 142 -12.94 1.47 -10.65
CA ALA A 142 -12.73 2.29 -9.45
C ALA A 142 -13.33 1.63 -8.20
N VAL A 143 -14.57 1.16 -8.28
CA VAL A 143 -15.23 0.46 -7.17
C VAL A 143 -14.49 -0.83 -6.83
N THR A 144 -14.19 -1.65 -7.83
CA THR A 144 -13.50 -2.94 -7.65
C THR A 144 -12.11 -2.73 -7.04
N GLY A 145 -11.32 -1.82 -7.61
CA GLY A 145 -9.98 -1.48 -7.12
C GLY A 145 -10.01 -0.90 -5.71
N ALA A 146 -10.98 -0.04 -5.39
CA ALA A 146 -11.12 0.53 -4.05
C ALA A 146 -11.45 -0.55 -3.00
N LEU A 147 -12.31 -1.52 -3.34
CA LEU A 147 -12.62 -2.65 -2.47
C LEU A 147 -11.40 -3.52 -2.22
N LEU A 148 -10.69 -3.92 -3.27
CA LEU A 148 -9.48 -4.75 -3.14
C LEU A 148 -8.36 -4.03 -2.39
N MET A 149 -8.15 -2.75 -2.68
CA MET A 149 -7.19 -1.91 -1.97
C MET A 149 -7.58 -1.73 -0.49
N GLY A 150 -8.87 -1.54 -0.21
CA GLY A 150 -9.42 -1.47 1.14
C GLY A 150 -9.20 -2.76 1.93
N VAL A 151 -9.48 -3.92 1.30
CA VAL A 151 -9.20 -5.24 1.89
C VAL A 151 -7.71 -5.43 2.12
N ALA A 152 -6.85 -5.06 1.18
CA ALA A 152 -5.40 -5.09 1.35
C ALA A 152 -4.95 -4.26 2.56
N VAL A 153 -5.39 -3.00 2.67
CA VAL A 153 -5.05 -2.16 3.82
C VAL A 153 -5.60 -2.77 5.12
N GLY A 154 -6.83 -3.26 5.13
CA GLY A 154 -7.45 -3.90 6.29
C GLY A 154 -6.68 -5.13 6.77
N LEU A 155 -6.32 -6.04 5.86
CA LEU A 155 -5.51 -7.22 6.16
C LEU A 155 -4.12 -6.85 6.67
N GLY A 156 -3.49 -5.84 6.06
CA GLY A 156 -2.19 -5.34 6.49
C GLY A 156 -2.21 -4.69 7.88
N LEU A 157 -3.25 -3.91 8.18
CA LEU A 157 -3.44 -3.30 9.51
C LEU A 157 -3.73 -4.38 10.55
N LEU A 158 -4.56 -5.38 10.21
CA LEU A 158 -4.80 -6.53 11.08
C LEU A 158 -3.50 -7.28 11.37
N ALA A 159 -2.68 -7.54 10.35
CA ALA A 159 -1.36 -8.15 10.53
C ALA A 159 -0.46 -7.31 11.44
N GLN A 160 -0.47 -5.97 11.30
CA GLN A 160 0.29 -5.07 12.17
C GLN A 160 -0.19 -5.08 13.62
N VAL A 161 -1.48 -5.28 13.87
CA VAL A 161 -2.04 -5.40 15.22
C VAL A 161 -1.62 -6.74 15.86
N LEU A 162 -1.57 -7.80 15.05
CA LEU A 162 -1.24 -9.15 15.53
C LEU A 162 0.27 -9.42 15.65
N THR A 163 1.13 -8.61 15.03
CA THR A 163 2.57 -8.86 14.97
C THR A 163 3.39 -7.76 15.66
N PRO A 164 4.59 -8.08 16.18
CA PRO A 164 5.43 -7.11 16.89
C PRO A 164 5.82 -5.89 16.03
N PRO A 165 5.80 -4.65 16.58
CA PRO A 165 6.17 -3.42 15.86
C PRO A 165 7.55 -3.47 15.18
N ARG A 166 8.50 -4.19 15.77
CA ARG A 166 9.85 -4.42 15.24
C ARG A 166 9.88 -5.01 13.83
N TRP A 167 8.91 -5.85 13.47
CA TRP A 167 8.83 -6.47 12.14
C TRP A 167 8.50 -5.47 11.03
N TRP A 168 7.97 -4.31 11.42
CA TRP A 168 7.52 -3.26 10.53
C TRP A 168 8.47 -2.07 10.47
N GLY A 169 9.60 -2.15 11.20
CA GLY A 169 10.57 -1.06 11.31
C GLY A 169 10.05 0.13 12.14
N PHE A 170 9.15 -0.12 13.09
CA PHE A 170 8.66 0.92 14.00
C PHE A 170 9.56 1.12 15.24
N ASP A 171 10.62 0.33 15.39
CA ASP A 171 11.49 0.44 16.56
C ASP A 171 12.24 1.78 16.55
N PRO A 172 12.30 2.48 17.70
CA PRO A 172 13.20 3.60 17.87
C PRO A 172 14.64 3.10 17.64
N ALA A 173 15.46 3.93 17.00
CA ALA A 173 16.86 3.58 16.74
C ALA A 173 17.53 3.14 18.05
N PRO A 174 18.34 2.06 18.06
CA PRO A 174 19.05 1.65 19.25
C PRO A 174 19.84 2.83 19.79
N ASP A 175 19.76 3.02 21.11
CA ASP A 175 20.47 4.12 21.76
C ASP A 175 21.95 4.07 21.35
N PRO A 176 22.56 5.22 21.00
CA PRO A 176 23.98 5.26 20.70
C PRO A 176 24.73 4.64 21.90
N PRO A 177 25.79 3.85 21.66
CA PRO A 177 26.52 3.20 22.74
C PRO A 177 26.89 4.23 23.80
N THR A 178 26.24 4.14 24.96
CA THR A 178 26.49 5.01 26.11
C THR A 178 27.74 4.49 26.81
N GLY A 179 28.92 4.84 26.29
CA GLY A 179 30.13 4.61 27.08
C GLY A 179 31.43 4.78 26.32
N PRO A 180 32.40 5.51 26.89
CA PRO A 180 33.79 5.39 26.46
C PRO A 180 34.24 3.95 26.71
N SER A 181 34.77 3.31 25.67
CA SER A 181 35.59 2.11 25.83
C SER A 181 36.71 2.46 26.81
N ASP A 182 36.61 1.92 28.02
CA ASP A 182 37.58 2.09 29.11
C ASP A 182 38.99 1.74 28.60
N PRO A 183 39.89 2.73 28.41
CA PRO A 183 41.22 2.46 27.90
C PRO A 183 42.17 2.20 29.09
N ALA A 184 42.01 1.09 29.80
CA ALA A 184 43.04 0.60 30.73
C ALA A 184 42.77 -0.81 31.26
N ARG A 185 43.28 -1.85 30.58
CA ARG A 185 43.93 -2.99 31.23
C ARG A 185 45.08 -3.48 30.38
#